data_AF-A0AA40SDF8-F1
#
_entry.id   AF-A0AA40SDF8-F1
#
_cell.length_a   1.000
_cell.length_b   1.000
_cell.length_c   1.000
_cell.angle_alpha   90.00
_cell.angle_beta   90.00
_cell.angle_gamma   90.00
#
_symmetry.space_group_name_H-M   'P 1'
#
loop_
_entity.id
_entity.type
_entity.pdbx_description
1 polymer ?
#
loop_
_entity_poly.entity_id
_entity_poly.type
_entity_poly.pdbx_seq_one_letter_code
_entity_poly.pdbx_strand_id
1 'polypeptide(L)'
;MLLACNRPDRARDFSYQLTGTALEAAAFIKTRGPIATPQWELSVGVDDVDGVISRVQVGGQIPTTWIRETDHSALRLHSPEGLSLQVHSLGQ
;
A
#
# COMPACT_ATOMS: atom_id res chain seq x y z
N MET A 1 -13.10 -6.26 -3.04
CA MET A 1 -12.08 -7.07 -2.32
C MET A 1 -12.14 -6.74 -0.83
N LEU A 2 -11.83 -7.68 0.08
CA LEU A 2 -11.76 -7.41 1.53
C LEU A 2 -10.32 -7.45 2.03
N LEU A 3 -9.89 -6.40 2.73
CA LEU A 3 -8.56 -6.23 3.28
C LEU A 3 -8.64 -6.26 4.81
N ALA A 4 -8.18 -7.35 5.39
CA ALA A 4 -8.17 -7.51 6.84
C ALA A 4 -6.89 -6.90 7.44
N CYS A 5 -7.03 -5.94 8.36
CA CYS A 5 -5.91 -5.27 9.01
C CYS A 5 -6.23 -4.85 10.45
N ASN A 6 -5.21 -4.48 11.22
CA ASN A 6 -5.38 -4.17 12.65
C ASN A 6 -6.14 -2.85 12.86
N ARG A 7 -5.93 -1.87 11.98
CA ARG A 7 -6.52 -0.53 12.03
C ARG A 7 -7.04 -0.13 10.64
N PRO A 8 -8.28 -0.50 10.28
CA PRO A 8 -8.87 -0.24 8.96
C PRO A 8 -8.82 1.21 8.52
N ASP A 9 -9.11 2.14 9.41
CA ASP A 9 -9.15 3.56 9.07
C ASP A 9 -7.75 4.09 8.74
N ARG A 10 -6.75 3.72 9.54
CA ARG A 10 -5.35 4.09 9.26
C ARG A 10 -4.80 3.43 8.02
N ALA A 11 -5.19 2.18 7.76
CA ALA A 11 -4.80 1.48 6.55
C ALA A 11 -5.37 2.15 5.29
N ARG A 12 -6.64 2.58 5.34
CA ARG A 12 -7.27 3.36 4.27
C ARG A 12 -6.55 4.70 4.05
N ASP A 13 -6.31 5.45 5.13
CA ASP A 13 -5.63 6.74 5.07
C ASP A 13 -4.20 6.59 4.52
N PHE A 14 -3.47 5.57 4.98
CA PHE A 14 -2.15 5.23 4.49
C PHE A 14 -2.17 4.95 2.98
N SER A 15 -3.07 4.06 2.53
CA SER A 15 -3.19 3.75 1.10
C SER A 15 -3.49 4.98 0.26
N TYR A 16 -4.37 5.87 0.73
CA TYR A 16 -4.71 7.11 0.04
C TYR A 16 -3.54 8.10 0.00
N GLN A 17 -2.92 8.39 1.14
CA GLN A 17 -1.78 9.31 1.22
C GLN A 17 -0.61 8.83 0.34
N LEU A 18 -0.40 7.53 0.31
CA LEU A 18 0.65 6.89 -0.46
C LEU A 18 0.38 6.96 -1.96
N THR A 19 -0.75 6.41 -2.40
CA THR A 19 -1.07 6.22 -3.82
C THR A 19 -1.71 7.45 -4.48
N GLY A 20 -2.17 8.41 -3.68
CA GLY A 20 -3.01 9.52 -4.15
C GLY A 20 -4.41 9.10 -4.62
N THR A 21 -4.75 7.82 -4.50
CA THR A 21 -5.98 7.23 -5.05
C THR A 21 -6.81 6.60 -3.94
N ALA A 22 -8.11 6.90 -3.92
CA ALA A 22 -9.03 6.24 -3.01
C ALA A 22 -9.31 4.81 -3.50
N LEU A 23 -9.08 3.82 -2.65
CA LEU A 23 -9.34 2.42 -2.97
C LEU A 23 -10.82 2.07 -2.73
N GLU A 24 -11.74 2.64 -3.51
CA GLU A 24 -13.20 2.52 -3.30
C GLU A 24 -13.75 1.10 -3.49
N ALA A 25 -13.13 0.29 -4.36
CA ALA A 25 -13.46 -1.13 -4.53
C ALA A 25 -12.91 -2.03 -3.38
N ALA A 26 -12.12 -1.41 -2.50
CA ALA A 26 -11.52 -1.83 -1.24
C ALA A 26 -12.42 -1.81 0.01
N ALA A 27 -12.88 -2.95 0.57
CA ALA A 27 -13.43 -2.96 1.93
C ALA A 27 -12.31 -3.25 2.95
N PHE A 28 -12.05 -2.35 3.89
CA PHE A 28 -11.08 -2.55 4.98
C PHE A 28 -11.80 -3.04 6.23
N ILE A 29 -11.40 -4.18 6.78
CA ILE A 29 -12.04 -4.82 7.93
C ILE A 29 -11.03 -5.09 9.06
N LYS A 30 -11.50 -5.01 10.31
CA LYS A 30 -10.65 -5.26 11.48
C LYS A 30 -10.42 -6.76 11.66
N THR A 31 -9.17 -7.17 11.83
CA THR A 31 -8.81 -8.57 12.14
C THR A 31 -9.21 -8.94 13.56
N ARG A 32 -9.58 -10.22 13.76
CA ARG A 32 -9.90 -10.81 15.07
C ARG A 32 -8.76 -11.72 15.52
N GLY A 33 -7.56 -11.17 15.70
CA GLY A 33 -6.38 -11.93 16.13
C GLY A 33 -5.06 -11.33 15.62
N PRO A 34 -3.91 -11.83 16.10
CA PRO A 34 -2.61 -11.43 15.57
C PRO A 34 -2.55 -11.69 14.07
N ILE A 35 -2.15 -10.67 13.31
CA ILE A 35 -2.00 -10.77 11.86
C ILE A 35 -0.71 -11.54 11.60
N ALA A 36 -0.83 -12.78 11.12
CA ALA A 36 0.27 -13.42 10.42
C ALA A 36 0.60 -12.55 9.20
N THR A 37 1.89 -12.37 8.88
CA THR A 37 2.33 -11.58 7.73
C THR A 37 1.45 -11.90 6.52
N PRO A 38 0.70 -10.91 5.98
CA PRO A 38 -0.26 -11.15 4.92
C PRO A 38 0.45 -11.86 3.76
N GLN A 39 -0.07 -13.03 3.37
CA GLN A 39 0.42 -13.78 2.21
C GLN A 39 -0.14 -13.24 0.89
N TRP A 40 -1.02 -12.24 0.96
CA TRP A 40 -1.65 -11.60 -0.16
C TRP A 40 -1.11 -10.17 -0.32
N GLU A 41 -1.01 -9.73 -1.56
CA GLU A 41 -0.56 -8.38 -1.93
C GLU A 41 -1.66 -7.69 -2.72
N LEU A 42 -1.84 -6.38 -2.48
CA LEU A 42 -2.76 -5.56 -3.24
C LEU A 42 -2.01 -4.82 -4.34
N SER A 43 -2.31 -5.18 -5.60
CA SER A 43 -1.85 -4.40 -6.75
C SER A 43 -2.69 -3.14 -6.93
N VAL A 44 -2.04 -1.97 -6.99
CA VAL A 44 -2.67 -0.68 -7.22
C VAL A 44 -2.03 -0.02 -8.44
N GLY A 45 -2.83 0.35 -9.43
CA GLY A 45 -2.38 1.16 -10.54
C GLY A 45 -2.39 2.64 -10.19
N VAL A 46 -1.32 3.37 -10.52
CA VAL A 46 -1.22 4.82 -10.36
C VAL A 46 -0.67 5.47 -11.63
N ASP A 47 -1.02 6.73 -11.83
CA ASP A 47 -0.51 7.53 -12.96
C ASP A 47 0.88 8.13 -12.69
N ASP A 48 1.25 8.32 -11.42
CA ASP A 48 2.49 8.99 -11.00
C ASP A 48 3.24 8.17 -9.93
N VAL A 49 4.05 7.22 -10.38
CA VAL A 49 4.88 6.38 -9.49
C VAL A 49 5.97 7.19 -8.77
N ASP A 50 6.54 8.20 -9.43
CA ASP A 50 7.59 9.04 -8.83
C ASP A 50 7.05 9.93 -7.71
N GLY A 51 5.81 10.43 -7.85
CA GLY A 51 5.08 11.08 -6.77
C GLY A 51 4.83 10.15 -5.58
N VAL A 52 4.50 8.88 -5.82
CA VAL A 52 4.40 7.87 -4.75
C VAL A 52 5.74 7.69 -4.04
N ILE A 53 6.85 7.57 -4.78
CA ILE A 53 8.20 7.44 -4.23
C ILE A 53 8.57 8.67 -3.38
N SER A 54 8.30 9.87 -3.87
CA SER A 54 8.58 11.11 -3.16
C SER A 54 7.80 11.19 -1.83
N ARG A 55 6.51 10.82 -1.83
CA ARG A 55 5.69 10.79 -0.61
C ARG A 55 6.20 9.78 0.41
N VAL A 56 6.67 8.61 -0.03
CA VAL A 56 7.34 7.63 0.86
C VAL A 56 8.59 8.21 1.50
N GLN A 57 9.38 8.97 0.74
CA GLN A 57 10.64 9.56 1.23
C GLN A 57 10.42 10.74 2.20
N VAL A 58 9.39 11.56 1.97
CA VAL A 58 9.09 12.76 2.77
C VAL A 58 8.29 12.43 4.05
N GLY A 59 7.49 11.36 4.04
CA GLY A 59 6.45 11.12 5.05
C GLY A 59 6.91 10.69 6.45
N GLY A 60 8.18 10.34 6.67
CA GLY A 60 8.74 9.97 7.99
C GLY A 60 8.17 8.70 8.67
N GLN A 61 6.94 8.29 8.35
CA GLN A 61 6.38 6.97 8.65
C GLN A 61 6.77 6.00 7.55
N ILE A 62 7.99 5.52 7.66
CA ILE A 62 8.59 4.55 6.76
C ILE A 62 7.67 3.30 6.67
N PRO A 63 7.21 2.90 5.47
CA PRO A 63 6.72 1.55 5.23
C PRO A 63 7.77 0.58 5.75
N THR A 64 7.40 -0.38 6.61
CA THR A 64 8.35 -1.21 7.38
C THR A 64 9.39 -1.90 6.49
N THR A 65 9.08 -2.11 5.21
CA THR A 65 10.04 -2.51 4.19
C THR A 65 9.62 -1.93 2.84
N TRP A 66 10.59 -1.41 2.09
CA TRP A 66 10.45 -0.87 0.74
C TRP A 66 11.36 -1.68 -0.18
N ILE A 67 10.79 -2.27 -1.24
CA ILE A 67 11.54 -3.00 -2.26
C ILE A 67 11.13 -2.45 -3.62
N ARG A 68 12.05 -1.75 -4.27
CA ARG A 68 11.91 -1.44 -5.70
C ARG A 68 12.31 -2.68 -6.49
N GLU A 69 11.37 -3.23 -7.24
CA GLU A 69 11.68 -4.32 -8.16
C GLU A 69 12.47 -3.78 -9.37
N THR A 70 13.38 -4.61 -9.87
CA THR A 70 14.44 -4.25 -10.83
C THR A 70 13.93 -3.75 -12.18
N ASP A 71 12.64 -3.95 -12.49
CA ASP A 71 12.04 -3.62 -13.79
C ASP A 71 11.38 -2.23 -13.83
N HIS A 72 11.60 -1.40 -12.80
CA HIS A 72 11.13 0.01 -12.69
C HIS A 72 9.61 0.24 -12.77
N SER A 73 8.82 -0.79 -13.09
CA SER A 73 7.37 -0.72 -13.33
C SER A 73 6.53 -0.94 -12.06
N ALA A 74 7.13 -1.54 -11.03
CA ALA A 74 6.45 -1.92 -9.81
C ALA A 74 7.21 -1.54 -8.54
N LEU A 75 6.47 -1.09 -7.54
CA LEU A 75 6.97 -0.72 -6.22
C LEU A 75 6.25 -1.51 -5.13
N ARG A 76 6.98 -2.30 -4.33
CA ARG A 76 6.42 -3.10 -3.24
C ARG A 76 6.60 -2.40 -1.89
N LEU A 77 5.50 -2.30 -1.14
CA LEU A 77 5.38 -1.53 0.09
C LEU A 77 4.64 -2.32 1.17
N HIS A 78 5.15 -2.27 2.41
CA HIS A 78 4.50 -2.90 3.55
C HIS A 78 4.04 -1.84 4.57
N SER A 79 2.74 -1.83 4.90
CA SER A 79 2.21 -0.96 5.95
C SER A 79 2.41 -1.57 7.34
N PRO A 80 2.58 -0.76 8.39
CA PRO A 80 2.60 -1.24 9.79
C PRO A 80 1.33 -2.02 10.20
N GLU A 81 0.20 -1.75 9.53
CA GLU A 81 -1.09 -2.40 9.76
C GLU A 81 -1.19 -3.82 9.18
N GLY A 82 -0.12 -4.34 8.56
CA GLY A 82 -0.06 -5.67 7.98
C GLY A 82 -0.69 -5.76 6.60
N LEU A 83 -0.49 -4.75 5.74
CA LEU A 83 -0.82 -4.79 4.31
C LEU A 83 0.46 -4.81 3.48
N SER A 84 0.42 -5.56 2.39
CA SER A 84 1.43 -5.52 1.33
C SER A 84 0.79 -4.92 0.08
N LEU A 85 1.39 -3.89 -0.49
CA LEU A 85 0.92 -3.17 -1.68
C LEU A 85 1.98 -3.26 -2.77
N GLN A 86 1.55 -3.56 -3.99
CA GLN A 86 2.36 -3.46 -5.18
C GLN A 86 1.81 -2.34 -6.05
N VAL A 87 2.55 -1.24 -6.15
CA VAL A 87 2.15 -0.06 -6.92
C VAL A 87 2.71 -0.21 -8.33
N HIS A 88 1.84 -0.18 -9.33
CA HIS A 88 2.17 -0.30 -10.74
C HIS A 88 1.92 1.03 -11.44
N SER A 89 2.80 1.41 -12.36
CA SER A 89 2.45 2.45 -13.32
C SER A 89 1.35 1.94 -14.25
N LEU A 90 0.28 2.71 -14.43
CA LEU A 90 -0.77 2.36 -15.40
C LEU A 90 -0.33 2.56 -16.86
N GLY A 91 0.82 3.19 -17.09
CA GLY A 91 1.32 3.53 -18.42
C GLY A 91 0.46 4.60 -19.09
N GLN A 92 1.13 5.60 -19.67
CA GLN A 92 0.58 6.35 -20.80
C GLN A 92 1.36 5.97 -22.05
#